data_AF-A0A4Q7CQI0-F1
#
_entry.id   AF-A0A4Q7CQI0-F1
#
_cell.length_a   1.000
_cell.length_b   1.000
_cell.length_c   1.000
_cell.angle_alpha   90.00
_cell.angle_beta   90.00
_cell.angle_gamma   90.00
#
_symmetry.space_group_name_H-M   'P 1'
#
loop_
_entity.id
_entity.type
_entity.pdbx_description
1 polymer ?
#
loop_
_entity_poly.entity_id
_entity_poly.type
_entity_poly.pdbx_seq_one_letter_code
_entity_poly.pdbx_strand_id
1 'polypeptide(L)'
;MRKWGLTLVAVFLTIILTACSQNDSKDESKKDTSEKTSQKKETSQNENGEGFKGIKEKEKSENKDQNDKSSDNQVIEYTDKQKIAMLLFQPGLEGKFITADDVLKGEYKSNFGDGLKTKQLPELKVTSLPENPNMQNKPEGTKFYLIQPFPSQYSVSIAMNEQNMIIYGTQSPIPSYNELLNGMNGMAKVYNTKDVIKSEKDNPRLKEVENKVEMQ
;
A
#
# COMPACT_ATOMS: atom_id res chain seq x y z
N MET A 1 -5.27 27.68 60.25
CA MET A 1 -3.89 27.14 60.39
C MET A 1 -3.59 26.27 59.18
N ARG A 2 -2.55 26.58 58.39
CA ARG A 2 -2.18 25.80 57.18
C ARG A 2 -1.01 24.87 57.55
N LYS A 3 -1.18 23.56 57.40
CA LYS A 3 -0.08 22.59 57.54
C LYS A 3 0.49 22.29 56.15
N TRP A 4 1.82 22.39 56.00
CA TRP A 4 2.51 22.01 54.77
C TRP A 4 2.76 20.51 54.77
N GLY A 5 2.43 19.83 53.67
CA GLY A 5 2.75 18.42 53.45
C GLY A 5 4.14 18.31 52.84
N LEU A 6 5.02 17.52 53.47
CA LEU A 6 6.36 17.25 52.98
C LEU A 6 6.34 15.95 52.15
N THR A 7 6.34 16.06 50.83
CA THR A 7 6.31 14.90 49.92
C THR A 7 7.71 14.32 49.77
N LEU A 8 7.90 13.08 50.23
CA LEU A 8 9.19 12.39 50.15
C LEU A 8 9.26 11.61 48.83
N VAL A 9 10.16 12.02 47.93
CA VAL A 9 10.36 11.38 46.62
C VAL A 9 11.24 10.15 46.80
N ALA A 10 10.70 8.96 46.52
CA ALA A 10 11.45 7.72 46.46
C ALA A 10 11.58 7.25 45.00
N VAL A 11 12.73 7.50 44.39
CA VAL A 11 13.11 6.92 43.09
C VAL A 11 13.69 5.53 43.35
N PHE A 12 13.03 4.49 42.84
CA PHE A 12 13.63 3.16 42.70
C PHE A 12 13.79 2.82 41.23
N LEU A 13 15.00 3.05 40.72
CA LEU A 13 15.47 2.51 39.44
C LEU A 13 16.23 1.21 39.74
N THR A 14 15.75 0.07 39.26
CA THR A 14 16.58 -1.13 39.06
C THR A 14 16.23 -1.76 37.71
N ILE A 15 17.14 -1.59 36.75
CA ILE A 15 17.17 -2.37 35.51
C ILE A 15 18.21 -3.46 35.72
N ILE A 16 17.82 -4.72 35.55
CA ILE A 16 18.76 -5.84 35.47
C ILE A 16 18.56 -6.53 34.12
N LEU A 17 19.45 -6.21 33.18
CA LEU A 17 19.62 -6.92 31.91
C LEU A 17 20.86 -7.82 32.05
N THR A 18 20.66 -9.07 32.43
CA THR A 18 21.71 -10.09 32.35
C THR A 18 21.91 -10.51 30.90
N ALA A 19 22.95 -9.97 30.27
CA ALA A 19 23.43 -10.45 28.98
C ALA A 19 24.22 -11.76 29.17
N CYS A 20 23.64 -12.89 28.76
CA CYS A 20 24.40 -14.13 28.60
C CYS A 20 24.93 -14.21 27.17
N SER A 21 26.15 -13.71 26.98
CA SER A 21 26.97 -14.02 25.81
C SER A 21 27.91 -15.17 26.15
N GLN A 22 27.86 -16.29 25.43
CA GLN A 22 29.06 -17.10 25.24
C GLN A 22 29.01 -17.86 23.92
N ASN A 23 30.04 -17.62 23.09
CA ASN A 23 30.32 -18.42 21.91
C ASN A 23 30.93 -19.76 22.35
N ASP A 24 30.74 -20.80 21.55
CA ASP A 24 31.78 -21.81 21.37
C ASP A 24 31.90 -22.20 19.89
N SER A 25 33.11 -22.60 19.48
CA SER A 25 33.51 -22.78 18.08
C SER A 25 34.30 -24.07 17.87
N LYS A 26 34.08 -24.74 16.72
CA LYS A 26 34.91 -25.83 16.13
C LYS A 26 35.01 -27.12 16.98
N ASP A 27 35.13 -28.34 16.45
CA ASP A 27 35.81 -28.86 15.25
C ASP A 27 34.88 -29.75 14.39
N GLU A 28 35.01 -29.99 13.08
CA GLU A 28 36.13 -30.23 12.12
C GLU A 28 36.37 -31.73 11.75
N SER A 29 36.80 -31.95 10.49
CA SER A 29 37.12 -33.23 9.82
C SER A 29 35.92 -34.12 9.40
N LYS A 30 35.87 -34.76 8.21
CA LYS A 30 36.83 -34.98 7.09
C LYS A 30 36.04 -35.11 5.76
N LYS A 31 36.53 -34.59 4.62
CA LYS A 31 37.14 -35.33 3.45
C LYS A 31 36.28 -36.47 2.86
N ASP A 32 36.19 -36.75 1.56
CA ASP A 32 36.97 -36.47 0.32
C ASP A 32 36.02 -36.75 -0.90
N THR A 33 36.23 -36.44 -2.20
CA THR A 33 37.05 -35.47 -3.01
C THR A 33 36.70 -35.68 -4.52
N SER A 34 37.23 -34.85 -5.45
CA SER A 34 37.16 -34.97 -6.94
C SER A 34 35.94 -34.27 -7.60
N GLU A 35 36.10 -33.12 -8.27
CA GLU A 35 36.64 -32.93 -9.64
C GLU A 35 35.82 -33.67 -10.73
N LYS A 36 35.37 -33.04 -11.83
CA LYS A 36 36.26 -32.41 -12.83
C LYS A 36 35.59 -31.42 -13.82
N THR A 37 36.44 -30.54 -14.37
CA THR A 37 36.22 -29.44 -15.33
C THR A 37 36.07 -29.87 -16.81
N SER A 38 35.32 -29.11 -17.64
CA SER A 38 35.64 -28.62 -19.04
C SER A 38 34.35 -28.10 -19.72
N GLN A 39 34.19 -26.87 -20.22
CA GLN A 39 34.87 -26.12 -21.31
C GLN A 39 34.92 -26.80 -22.70
N LYS A 40 34.07 -26.37 -23.66
CA LYS A 40 34.50 -25.70 -24.93
C LYS A 40 33.35 -25.36 -25.94
N LYS A 41 33.33 -24.09 -26.37
CA LYS A 41 33.39 -23.55 -27.76
C LYS A 41 32.51 -24.08 -28.93
N GLU A 42 31.84 -23.11 -29.58
CA GLU A 42 31.88 -22.73 -31.04
C GLU A 42 31.19 -23.62 -32.10
N THR A 43 30.72 -23.18 -33.29
CA THR A 43 30.24 -21.88 -33.89
C THR A 43 29.57 -22.23 -35.25
N SER A 44 28.87 -21.28 -35.89
CA SER A 44 28.69 -21.10 -37.37
C SER A 44 27.47 -21.67 -38.12
N GLN A 45 26.74 -20.74 -38.79
CA GLN A 45 26.35 -20.72 -40.23
C GLN A 45 25.42 -21.81 -40.81
N ASN A 46 24.65 -21.58 -41.90
CA ASN A 46 23.94 -20.39 -42.44
C ASN A 46 22.93 -20.88 -43.53
N GLU A 47 22.02 -20.00 -43.97
CA GLU A 47 21.45 -19.92 -45.35
C GLU A 47 20.49 -20.99 -45.96
N ASN A 48 19.27 -20.50 -46.29
CA ASN A 48 18.59 -20.47 -47.61
C ASN A 48 17.97 -21.71 -48.29
N GLY A 49 16.91 -21.43 -49.08
CA GLY A 49 16.16 -22.36 -49.97
C GLY A 49 14.65 -22.34 -49.71
N GLU A 50 13.89 -21.27 -49.96
CA GLU A 50 13.37 -20.80 -51.26
C GLU A 50 12.38 -21.72 -52.01
N GLY A 51 11.16 -21.19 -52.26
CA GLY A 51 10.33 -21.49 -53.44
C GLY A 51 9.13 -22.46 -53.27
N PHE A 52 8.00 -22.30 -53.98
CA PHE A 52 7.52 -21.17 -54.81
C PHE A 52 6.04 -21.41 -55.23
N LYS A 53 5.27 -20.33 -55.48
CA LYS A 53 4.04 -20.23 -56.33
C LYS A 53 2.73 -20.89 -55.83
N GLY A 54 1.57 -20.22 -55.92
CA GLY A 54 1.33 -18.79 -56.18
C GLY A 54 -0.04 -18.39 -56.73
N ILE A 55 -0.22 -17.05 -56.79
CA ILE A 55 -1.01 -16.26 -57.75
C ILE A 55 -2.56 -16.36 -57.68
N LYS A 56 -3.20 -15.24 -57.29
CA LYS A 56 -3.99 -14.40 -58.22
C LYS A 56 -4.31 -13.01 -57.65
N GLU A 57 -3.97 -11.99 -58.43
CA GLU A 57 -4.31 -10.58 -58.19
C GLU A 57 -5.73 -10.28 -58.68
N LYS A 58 -6.38 -9.25 -58.10
CA LYS A 58 -7.16 -8.27 -58.87
C LYS A 58 -7.47 -6.98 -58.09
N GLU A 59 -6.80 -5.92 -58.51
CA GLU A 59 -7.30 -4.55 -58.71
C GLU A 59 -8.26 -3.87 -57.70
N LYS A 60 -7.73 -2.77 -57.13
CA LYS A 60 -8.24 -1.38 -57.26
C LYS A 60 -9.10 -0.78 -56.13
N SER A 61 -8.54 0.31 -55.59
CA SER A 61 -9.20 1.45 -54.93
C SER A 61 -9.84 1.21 -53.56
N GLU A 62 -9.23 1.75 -52.52
CA GLU A 62 -9.71 3.01 -51.94
C GLU A 62 -8.62 3.71 -51.10
N ASN A 63 -8.51 5.03 -51.23
CA ASN A 63 -7.72 5.84 -50.30
C ASN A 63 -8.47 5.90 -48.96
N LYS A 64 -7.82 5.43 -47.90
CA LYS A 64 -8.11 5.89 -46.55
C LYS A 64 -6.82 5.96 -45.78
N ASP A 65 -6.51 7.16 -45.29
CA ASP A 65 -5.31 7.44 -44.51
C ASP A 65 -5.14 6.39 -43.42
N GLN A 66 -3.98 5.73 -43.40
CA GLN A 66 -3.45 5.10 -42.19
C GLN A 66 -3.03 6.22 -41.23
N ASN A 67 -4.03 6.92 -40.69
CA ASN A 67 -3.89 7.64 -39.46
C ASN A 67 -3.87 6.58 -38.35
N ASP A 68 -2.69 5.98 -38.18
CA ASP A 68 -2.40 4.96 -37.17
C ASP A 68 -2.45 5.66 -35.81
N LYS A 69 -3.68 5.89 -35.34
CA LYS A 69 -3.96 6.40 -34.02
C LYS A 69 -3.46 5.36 -33.03
N SER A 70 -2.24 5.60 -32.57
CA SER A 70 -1.71 5.17 -31.29
C SER A 70 -2.87 4.91 -30.34
N SER A 71 -3.06 3.63 -29.99
CA SER A 71 -4.06 3.18 -29.02
C SER A 71 -4.21 4.22 -27.93
N ASP A 72 -5.43 4.76 -27.79
CA ASP A 72 -5.71 5.84 -26.85
C ASP A 72 -5.08 5.50 -25.49
N ASN A 73 -4.25 6.42 -24.97
CA ASN A 73 -3.95 6.47 -23.55
C ASN A 73 -5.22 6.98 -22.85
N GLN A 74 -6.27 6.16 -22.91
CA GLN A 74 -7.52 6.41 -22.21
C GLN A 74 -7.20 6.29 -20.73
N VAL A 75 -6.96 7.45 -20.10
CA VAL A 75 -6.82 7.54 -18.65
C VAL A 75 -8.16 7.09 -18.08
N ILE A 76 -8.21 5.84 -17.61
CA ILE A 76 -9.40 5.32 -16.93
C ILE A 76 -9.52 6.10 -15.62
N GLU A 77 -10.39 7.10 -15.61
CA GLU A 77 -10.64 7.91 -14.43
C GLU A 77 -11.46 7.10 -13.41
N TYR A 78 -10.77 6.45 -12.49
CA TYR A 78 -11.40 5.83 -11.33
C TYR A 78 -11.98 6.91 -10.41
N THR A 79 -13.22 6.70 -9.98
CA THR A 79 -13.87 7.53 -8.96
C THR A 79 -13.09 7.49 -7.64
N ASP A 80 -13.25 8.51 -6.80
CA ASP A 80 -12.61 8.53 -5.48
C ASP A 80 -13.00 7.30 -4.65
N LYS A 81 -14.26 6.85 -4.75
CA LYS A 81 -14.77 5.63 -4.13
C LYS A 81 -13.99 4.38 -4.54
N GLN A 82 -13.76 4.21 -5.85
CA GLN A 82 -12.98 3.08 -6.38
C GLN A 82 -11.52 3.15 -5.94
N LYS A 83 -10.88 4.32 -6.02
CA LYS A 83 -9.50 4.51 -5.55
C LYS A 83 -9.36 4.16 -4.06
N ILE A 84 -10.32 4.58 -3.23
CA ILE A 84 -10.34 4.23 -1.81
C ILE A 84 -10.55 2.72 -1.60
N ALA A 85 -11.45 2.07 -2.35
CA ALA A 85 -11.60 0.61 -2.29
C ALA A 85 -10.32 -0.14 -2.71
N MET A 86 -9.59 0.33 -3.73
CA MET A 86 -8.28 -0.20 -4.14
C MET A 86 -7.22 -0.03 -3.05
N LEU A 87 -7.18 1.13 -2.37
CA LEU A 87 -6.23 1.39 -1.28
C LEU A 87 -6.36 0.36 -0.13
N LEU A 88 -7.55 -0.14 0.14
CA LEU A 88 -7.79 -1.12 1.22
C LEU A 88 -7.15 -2.50 0.94
N PHE A 89 -6.81 -2.83 -0.30
CA PHE A 89 -6.05 -4.04 -0.65
C PHE A 89 -4.54 -3.91 -0.45
N GLN A 90 -4.04 -2.68 -0.27
CA GLN A 90 -2.60 -2.44 -0.24
C GLN A 90 -1.95 -3.04 1.02
N PRO A 91 -0.73 -3.59 0.90
CA PRO A 91 -0.09 -4.31 1.99
C PRO A 91 0.38 -3.38 3.12
N GLY A 92 0.45 -3.92 4.34
CA GLY A 92 0.98 -3.23 5.51
C GLY A 92 -0.02 -2.31 6.21
N LEU A 93 -1.31 -2.51 5.95
CA LEU A 93 -2.43 -1.90 6.68
C LEU A 93 -2.84 -2.72 7.91
N GLU A 94 -2.53 -4.01 7.91
CA GLU A 94 -2.95 -5.01 8.88
C GLU A 94 -2.59 -4.61 10.33
N GLY A 95 -3.56 -4.74 11.23
CA GLY A 95 -3.38 -4.44 12.66
C GLY A 95 -3.35 -2.96 13.02
N LYS A 96 -3.38 -2.03 12.05
CA LYS A 96 -3.51 -0.58 12.29
C LYS A 96 -4.73 0.04 11.61
N PHE A 97 -5.05 -0.41 10.40
CA PHE A 97 -6.15 0.11 9.59
C PHE A 97 -7.10 -1.02 9.21
N ILE A 98 -8.30 -0.66 8.78
CA ILE A 98 -9.25 -1.62 8.20
C ILE A 98 -8.74 -1.97 6.79
N THR A 99 -8.69 -3.27 6.49
CA THR A 99 -8.26 -3.80 5.19
C THR A 99 -9.47 -4.18 4.32
N ALA A 100 -9.23 -4.44 3.03
CA ALA A 100 -10.22 -5.00 2.12
C ALA A 100 -10.75 -6.33 2.66
N ASP A 101 -9.90 -7.13 3.28
CA ASP A 101 -10.25 -8.44 3.81
C ASP A 101 -11.15 -8.33 5.06
N ASP A 102 -10.98 -7.31 5.90
CA ASP A 102 -11.89 -6.98 7.00
C ASP A 102 -13.28 -6.54 6.47
N VAL A 103 -13.30 -5.66 5.46
CA VAL A 103 -14.53 -5.20 4.79
C VAL A 103 -15.32 -6.37 4.20
N LEU A 104 -14.63 -7.31 3.54
CA LEU A 104 -15.25 -8.46 2.90
C LEU A 104 -15.77 -9.48 3.92
N LYS A 105 -15.00 -9.78 4.97
CA LYS A 105 -15.46 -10.61 6.10
C LYS A 105 -16.63 -9.97 6.86
N GLY A 106 -16.75 -8.64 6.80
CA GLY A 106 -17.73 -7.88 7.56
C GLY A 106 -17.37 -7.77 9.04
N GLU A 107 -16.10 -7.95 9.40
CA GLU A 107 -15.60 -7.81 10.77
C GLU A 107 -14.16 -7.27 10.76
N TYR A 108 -13.77 -6.56 11.83
CA TYR A 108 -12.43 -5.99 11.99
C TYR A 108 -11.91 -6.18 13.42
N LYS A 109 -10.59 -6.10 13.59
CA LYS A 109 -9.96 -6.05 14.92
C LYS A 109 -9.94 -4.62 15.43
N SER A 110 -10.45 -4.43 16.64
CA SER A 110 -10.52 -3.14 17.32
C SER A 110 -9.76 -3.21 18.64
N ASN A 111 -8.95 -2.20 18.94
CA ASN A 111 -8.10 -2.14 20.13
C ASN A 111 -8.29 -0.79 20.83
N PHE A 112 -9.18 -0.74 21.83
CA PHE A 112 -9.39 0.42 22.69
C PHE A 112 -8.94 0.07 24.13
N GLY A 113 -9.23 0.93 25.12
CA GLY A 113 -8.87 0.68 26.53
C GLY A 113 -9.51 -0.58 27.14
N ASP A 114 -10.48 -1.20 26.47
CA ASP A 114 -11.11 -2.47 26.80
C ASP A 114 -10.46 -3.70 26.13
N GLY A 115 -9.31 -3.51 25.48
CA GLY A 115 -8.49 -4.56 24.87
C GLY A 115 -8.81 -4.86 23.40
N LEU A 116 -8.16 -5.87 22.86
CA LEU A 116 -8.34 -6.33 21.49
C LEU A 116 -9.64 -7.14 21.34
N LYS A 117 -10.55 -6.69 20.47
CA LYS A 117 -11.85 -7.32 20.22
C LYS A 117 -12.13 -7.42 18.72
N THR A 118 -12.81 -8.47 18.30
CA THR A 118 -13.48 -8.49 16.99
C THR A 118 -14.75 -7.64 17.08
N LYS A 119 -15.01 -6.78 16.09
CA LYS A 119 -16.25 -5.99 15.96
C LYS A 119 -16.83 -6.17 14.56
N GLN A 120 -18.15 -6.11 14.45
CA GLN A 120 -18.83 -6.14 13.15
C GLN A 120 -18.57 -4.86 12.35
N LEU A 121 -18.44 -5.02 11.04
CA LEU A 121 -18.24 -4.01 10.01
C LEU A 121 -19.23 -4.28 8.87
N PRO A 122 -20.50 -3.88 9.01
CA PRO A 122 -21.47 -4.05 7.92
C PRO A 122 -21.03 -3.26 6.68
N GLU A 123 -20.57 -2.03 6.89
CA GLU A 123 -20.21 -1.04 5.87
C GLU A 123 -19.03 -0.20 6.38
N LEU A 124 -18.18 0.27 5.46
CA LEU A 124 -17.11 1.22 5.72
C LEU A 124 -17.56 2.63 5.30
N LYS A 125 -17.72 3.53 6.27
CA LYS A 125 -18.18 4.91 5.98
C LYS A 125 -16.98 5.79 5.65
N VAL A 126 -17.11 6.56 4.58
CA VAL A 126 -16.07 7.43 4.02
C VAL A 126 -16.66 8.82 3.80
N THR A 127 -16.45 9.71 4.76
CA THR A 127 -16.96 11.09 4.72
C THR A 127 -15.93 12.01 4.06
N SER A 128 -16.33 12.77 3.05
CA SER A 128 -15.48 13.81 2.47
C SER A 128 -15.22 14.92 3.49
N LEU A 129 -13.95 15.33 3.65
CA LEU A 129 -13.55 16.40 4.55
C LEU A 129 -13.23 17.68 3.77
N PRO A 130 -13.56 18.88 4.31
CA PRO A 130 -13.13 20.13 3.73
C PRO A 130 -11.60 20.21 3.71
N GLU A 131 -11.06 20.97 2.76
CA GLU A 131 -9.63 21.26 2.71
C GLU A 131 -9.15 21.90 4.02
N ASN A 132 -7.99 21.48 4.53
CA ASN A 132 -7.33 22.14 5.65
C ASN A 132 -6.38 23.24 5.12
N PRO A 133 -6.75 24.53 5.16
CA PRO A 133 -5.92 25.62 4.63
C PRO A 133 -4.64 25.84 5.45
N ASN A 134 -4.57 25.29 6.67
CA ASN A 134 -3.41 25.44 7.55
C ASN A 134 -2.37 24.32 7.38
N MET A 135 -2.62 23.31 6.53
CA MET A 135 -1.65 22.23 6.29
C MET A 135 -0.56 22.68 5.32
N GLN A 136 0.66 22.83 5.84
CA GLN A 136 1.83 23.23 5.06
C GLN A 136 2.27 22.15 4.07
N ASN A 137 2.86 22.56 2.94
CA ASN A 137 3.44 21.69 1.91
C ASN A 137 2.46 20.68 1.27
N LYS A 138 1.15 20.88 1.43
CA LYS A 138 0.11 20.06 0.81
C LYS A 138 0.03 20.33 -0.70
N PRO A 139 0.10 19.30 -1.58
CA PRO A 139 -0.15 19.49 -3.00
C PRO A 139 -1.55 20.04 -3.28
N GLU A 140 -1.67 20.84 -4.34
CA GLU A 140 -2.96 21.30 -4.86
C GLU A 140 -3.82 20.08 -5.26
N GLY A 141 -5.15 20.22 -5.18
CA GLY A 141 -6.08 19.12 -5.47
C GLY A 141 -6.08 17.96 -4.46
N THR A 142 -5.27 18.00 -3.40
CA THR A 142 -5.30 16.97 -2.33
C THR A 142 -6.64 16.99 -1.61
N LYS A 143 -7.42 15.92 -1.78
CA LYS A 143 -8.69 15.65 -1.10
C LYS A 143 -8.44 14.91 0.22
N PHE A 144 -9.31 15.12 1.20
CA PHE A 144 -9.26 14.43 2.47
C PHE A 144 -10.57 13.67 2.75
N TYR A 145 -10.46 12.52 3.41
CA TYR A 145 -11.60 11.72 3.83
C TYR A 145 -11.41 11.23 5.26
N LEU A 146 -12.52 11.05 5.99
CA LEU A 146 -12.57 10.34 7.27
C LEU A 146 -13.09 8.93 7.02
N ILE A 147 -12.38 7.91 7.52
CA ILE A 147 -12.84 6.51 7.48
C ILE A 147 -13.43 6.12 8.83
N GLN A 148 -14.64 5.56 8.85
CA GLN A 148 -15.25 4.98 10.05
C GLN A 148 -15.71 3.53 9.80
N PRO A 149 -15.66 2.65 10.82
CA PRO A 149 -15.26 2.91 12.21
C PRO A 149 -13.74 3.02 12.40
N PHE A 150 -13.31 3.59 13.53
CA PHE A 150 -11.89 3.65 13.89
C PHE A 150 -11.45 2.34 14.56
N PRO A 151 -10.34 1.70 14.13
CA PRO A 151 -9.81 0.51 14.79
C PRO A 151 -9.41 0.73 16.25
N SER A 152 -8.93 1.92 16.59
CA SER A 152 -8.36 2.23 17.90
C SER A 152 -8.62 3.70 18.29
N GLN A 153 -7.98 4.16 19.36
CA GLN A 153 -8.08 5.51 19.93
C GLN A 153 -7.39 6.59 19.08
N TYR A 154 -7.65 6.63 17.78
CA TYR A 154 -7.25 7.67 16.83
C TYR A 154 -8.27 7.73 15.70
N SER A 155 -8.51 8.90 15.11
CA SER A 155 -9.26 8.98 13.85
C SER A 155 -8.42 8.36 12.73
N VAL A 156 -9.08 7.76 11.73
CA VAL A 156 -8.44 7.29 10.51
C VAL A 156 -8.90 8.15 9.35
N SER A 157 -7.95 8.65 8.56
CA SER A 157 -8.21 9.51 7.41
C SER A 157 -7.38 9.11 6.20
N ILE A 158 -7.85 9.53 5.02
CA ILE A 158 -7.10 9.43 3.75
C ILE A 158 -6.78 10.83 3.27
N ALA A 159 -5.55 11.07 2.85
CA ALA A 159 -5.16 12.18 1.98
C ALA A 159 -4.85 11.62 0.58
N MET A 160 -5.53 12.11 -0.45
CA MET A 160 -5.40 11.60 -1.83
C MET A 160 -5.19 12.74 -2.83
N ASN A 161 -4.16 12.60 -3.67
CA ASN A 161 -3.93 13.39 -4.88
C ASN A 161 -3.44 12.48 -6.02
N GLU A 162 -3.04 13.05 -7.15
CA GLU A 162 -2.55 12.30 -8.32
C GLU A 162 -1.27 11.51 -8.07
N GLN A 163 -0.45 11.94 -7.10
CA GLN A 163 0.85 11.33 -6.81
C GLN A 163 0.73 10.28 -5.71
N ASN A 164 0.05 10.60 -4.60
CA ASN A 164 0.00 9.76 -3.40
C ASN A 164 -1.42 9.54 -2.88
N MET A 165 -1.66 8.31 -2.44
CA MET A 165 -2.73 7.94 -1.51
C MET A 165 -2.09 7.63 -0.15
N ILE A 166 -2.50 8.37 0.88
CA ILE A 166 -1.96 8.22 2.23
C ILE A 166 -3.10 7.92 3.19
N ILE A 167 -3.13 6.74 3.77
CA ILE A 167 -4.00 6.42 4.92
C ILE A 167 -3.22 6.62 6.22
N TYR A 168 -3.81 7.35 7.16
CA TYR A 168 -3.13 7.72 8.40
C TYR A 168 -4.07 7.76 9.60
N GLY A 169 -3.50 7.54 10.79
CA GLY A 169 -4.18 7.63 12.07
C GLY A 169 -3.65 8.80 12.90
N THR A 170 -4.54 9.62 13.48
CA THR A 170 -4.13 10.74 14.35
C THR A 170 -5.09 11.00 15.51
N GLN A 171 -4.59 11.65 16.55
CA GLN A 171 -5.40 12.20 17.66
C GLN A 171 -5.48 13.74 17.62
N SER A 172 -4.71 14.39 16.74
CA SER A 172 -4.56 15.84 16.67
C SER A 172 -4.44 16.32 15.21
N PRO A 173 -4.70 17.61 14.92
CA PRO A 173 -4.43 18.19 13.61
C PRO A 173 -2.95 18.02 13.21
N ILE A 174 -2.72 17.67 11.94
CA ILE A 174 -1.38 17.49 11.38
C ILE A 174 -0.99 18.80 10.67
N PRO A 175 0.12 19.47 11.05
CA PRO A 175 0.44 20.80 10.55
C PRO A 175 1.13 20.79 9.18
N SER A 176 1.73 19.66 8.75
CA SER A 176 2.46 19.57 7.48
C SER A 176 2.21 18.25 6.76
N TYR A 177 1.95 18.32 5.45
CA TYR A 177 1.82 17.16 4.58
C TYR A 177 3.10 16.30 4.53
N ASN A 178 4.27 16.91 4.81
CA ASN A 178 5.53 16.18 4.88
C ASN A 178 5.56 15.17 6.05
N GLU A 179 4.80 15.38 7.13
CA GLU A 179 4.70 14.39 8.21
C GLU A 179 3.98 13.11 7.76
N LEU A 180 2.95 13.27 6.91
CA LEU A 180 2.25 12.16 6.26
C LEU A 180 3.20 11.38 5.34
N LEU A 181 3.96 12.09 4.50
CA LEU A 181 4.95 11.49 3.60
C LEU A 181 6.07 10.74 4.35
N ASN A 182 6.49 11.26 5.51
CA ASN A 182 7.47 10.62 6.39
C ASN A 182 6.88 9.52 7.29
N GLY A 183 5.63 9.11 7.06
CA GLY A 183 5.01 7.93 7.67
C GLY A 183 4.57 8.08 9.13
N MET A 184 4.70 9.27 9.75
CA MET A 184 4.29 9.55 11.14
C MET A 184 4.66 8.44 12.17
N ASN A 185 5.91 7.99 12.23
CA ASN A 185 6.32 6.86 13.08
C ASN A 185 5.52 5.56 12.84
N GLY A 186 5.14 5.32 11.58
CA GLY A 186 4.29 4.21 11.14
C GLY A 186 2.80 4.41 11.41
N MET A 187 2.35 5.63 11.75
CA MET A 187 0.92 6.01 11.80
C MET A 187 0.38 6.55 10.48
N ALA A 188 1.22 6.70 9.45
CA ALA A 188 0.80 6.94 8.07
C ALA A 188 1.42 5.88 7.13
N LYS A 189 0.66 5.50 6.09
CA LYS A 189 1.06 4.57 5.04
C LYS A 189 0.85 5.24 3.70
N VAL A 190 1.96 5.43 2.98
CA VAL A 190 2.05 6.21 1.74
C VAL A 190 2.17 5.24 0.57
N TYR A 191 1.29 5.37 -0.42
CA TYR A 191 1.30 4.59 -1.64
C TYR A 191 1.24 5.52 -2.85
N ASN A 192 1.91 5.16 -3.95
CA ASN A 192 1.78 5.91 -5.19
C ASN A 192 0.40 5.64 -5.82
N THR A 193 -0.36 6.69 -6.13
CA THR A 193 -1.75 6.56 -6.64
C THR A 193 -1.83 5.72 -7.92
N LYS A 194 -0.82 5.81 -8.81
CA LYS A 194 -0.81 5.04 -10.06
C LYS A 194 -0.50 3.56 -9.82
N ASP A 195 0.35 3.24 -8.85
CA ASP A 195 0.68 1.85 -8.50
C ASP A 195 -0.49 1.16 -7.78
N VAL A 196 -1.23 1.88 -6.92
CA VAL A 196 -2.49 1.38 -6.31
C VAL A 196 -3.51 1.05 -7.41
N ILE A 197 -3.73 1.97 -8.35
CA ILE A 197 -4.65 1.74 -9.48
C ILE A 197 -4.17 0.56 -10.35
N LYS A 198 -2.87 0.50 -10.66
CA LYS A 198 -2.30 -0.55 -11.52
C LYS A 198 -2.35 -1.95 -10.89
N SER A 199 -2.18 -2.05 -9.58
CA SER A 199 -2.26 -3.34 -8.86
C SER A 199 -3.70 -3.86 -8.75
N GLU A 200 -4.67 -2.97 -8.54
CA GLU A 200 -6.03 -3.37 -8.18
C GLU A 200 -7.08 -3.23 -9.29
N LYS A 201 -6.78 -2.59 -10.43
CA LYS A 201 -7.74 -2.35 -11.52
C LYS A 201 -8.45 -3.59 -12.05
N ASP A 202 -7.77 -4.73 -12.05
CA ASP A 202 -8.27 -6.02 -12.55
C ASP A 202 -8.59 -7.01 -11.40
N ASN A 203 -8.58 -6.55 -10.14
CA ASN A 203 -8.85 -7.41 -8.98
C ASN A 203 -10.34 -7.82 -8.94
N PRO A 204 -10.67 -9.13 -9.00
CA PRO A 204 -12.05 -9.59 -9.07
C PRO A 204 -12.86 -9.30 -7.78
N ARG A 205 -12.21 -9.07 -6.65
CA ARG A 205 -12.85 -8.72 -5.37
C ARG A 205 -13.07 -7.22 -5.19
N LEU A 206 -12.52 -6.37 -6.07
CA LEU A 206 -12.60 -4.91 -5.95
C LEU A 206 -14.05 -4.42 -5.87
N LYS A 207 -14.94 -4.94 -6.73
CA LYS A 207 -16.33 -4.49 -6.76
C LYS A 207 -17.10 -4.86 -5.49
N GLU A 208 -16.75 -5.98 -4.86
CA GLU A 208 -17.35 -6.43 -3.61
C GLU A 208 -16.95 -5.50 -2.44
N VAL A 209 -15.68 -5.09 -2.38
CA VAL A 209 -15.20 -4.05 -1.43
C VAL A 209 -15.89 -2.72 -1.71
N GLU A 210 -15.89 -2.26 -2.96
CA GLU A 210 -16.48 -0.99 -3.37
C GLU A 210 -17.97 -0.91 -2.99
N ASN A 211 -18.73 -2.00 -3.13
CA ASN A 211 -20.14 -2.05 -2.74
C ASN A 211 -20.36 -1.89 -1.22
N LYS A 212 -19.37 -2.24 -0.39
CA LYS A 212 -19.39 -2.11 1.08
C LYS A 212 -18.78 -0.78 1.58
N VAL A 213 -18.33 0.10 0.67
CA VAL A 213 -17.93 1.47 1.00
C VAL A 213 -19.14 2.41 0.84
N GLU A 214 -19.47 3.17 1.88
CA GLU A 214 -20.51 4.21 1.87
C GLU A 214 -19.83 5.58 1.78
N MET A 215 -20.02 6.30 0.68
CA MET A 215 -19.50 7.67 0.53
C MET A 215 -20.51 8.68 1.08
N GLN A 216 -20.03 9.67 1.84
CA GLN A 216 -20.84 10.70 2.51
C GLN A 216 -20.29 12.12 2.27
#